data_AF-A0A3P0NBE8-F1
#
_entry.id   AF-A0A3P0NBE8-F1
#
_cell.length_a   1.000
_cell.length_b   1.000
_cell.length_c   1.000
_cell.angle_alpha   90.00
_cell.angle_beta   90.00
_cell.angle_gamma   90.00
#
_symmetry.space_group_name_H-M   'P 1'
#
loop_
_entity.id
_entity.type
_entity.pdbx_description
1 polymer ?
#
loop_
_entity_poly.entity_id
_entity_poly.type
_entity_poly.pdbx_seq_one_letter_code
_entity_poly.pdbx_strand_id
1 'polypeptide(L)'
;MGRIAGMECICCYLLGRKQQSKTDVHHVRVGHGGAQRAGDFCTVPLCHDDCHQGKNGVHGDQTYLRILKVTQIDLLNATLERLYG
;
A
#
# COMPACT_ATOMS: atom_id res chain seq x y z
N MET A 1 0.49 -0.16 14.10
CA MET A 1 0.16 -1.32 13.24
C MET A 1 -1.31 -1.74 13.26
N GLY A 2 -1.94 -1.95 14.43
CA GLY A 2 -3.30 -2.54 14.49
C GLY A 2 -4.37 -1.84 13.66
N ARG A 3 -4.40 -0.50 13.63
CA ARG A 3 -5.33 0.28 12.79
C ARG A 3 -5.13 0.01 11.29
N ILE A 4 -3.88 -0.03 10.83
CA ILE A 4 -3.55 -0.30 9.41
C ILE A 4 -3.94 -1.73 9.03
N ALA A 5 -3.65 -2.71 9.89
CA ALA A 5 -4.00 -4.10 9.63
C ALA A 5 -5.53 -4.33 9.50
N GLY A 6 -6.35 -3.48 10.13
CA GLY A 6 -7.80 -3.53 10.03
C GLY A 6 -8.40 -2.77 8.85
N MET A 7 -7.60 -2.08 8.04
CA MET A 7 -8.07 -1.33 6.88
C MET A 7 -8.19 -2.20 5.64
N GLU A 8 -9.07 -1.80 4.73
CA GLU A 8 -9.05 -2.28 3.35
C GLU A 8 -7.82 -1.73 2.61
N CYS A 9 -7.40 -2.47 1.57
CA CYS A 9 -6.28 -2.18 0.71
C CYS A 9 -6.44 -0.80 0.06
N ILE A 10 -5.52 0.12 0.37
CA ILE A 10 -5.59 1.48 -0.11
C ILE A 10 -5.45 1.54 -1.64
N CYS A 11 -4.66 0.65 -2.23
CA CYS A 11 -4.50 0.58 -3.68
C CYS A 11 -5.78 0.07 -4.38
N CYS A 12 -6.48 -0.93 -3.81
CA CYS A 12 -7.77 -1.37 -4.34
C CYS A 12 -8.83 -0.27 -4.26
N TYR A 13 -8.86 0.47 -3.14
CA TYR A 13 -9.75 1.61 -2.96
C TYR A 13 -9.53 2.66 -4.06
N LEU A 14 -8.29 3.09 -4.30
CA LEU A 14 -7.96 4.06 -5.34
C LEU A 14 -8.24 3.55 -6.76
N LEU A 15 -8.09 2.24 -6.99
CA LEU A 15 -8.46 1.60 -8.26
C LEU A 15 -9.98 1.44 -8.44
N GLY A 16 -10.80 1.80 -7.45
CA GLY A 16 -12.25 1.63 -7.50
C GLY A 16 -12.70 0.16 -7.53
N ARG A 17 -11.89 -0.76 -6.99
CA ARG A 17 -12.16 -2.20 -7.00
C ARG A 17 -12.25 -2.79 -5.59
N LYS A 18 -13.00 -3.87 -5.45
CA LYS A 18 -13.09 -4.63 -4.19
C LYS A 18 -11.82 -5.43 -3.96
N GLN A 19 -11.35 -5.44 -2.70
CA GLN A 19 -10.28 -6.32 -2.24
C GLN A 19 -10.76 -7.78 -2.24
N GLN A 20 -9.86 -8.69 -2.63
CA GLN A 20 -10.14 -10.12 -2.79
C GLN A 20 -9.37 -11.02 -1.80
N SER A 21 -8.29 -10.52 -1.22
CA SER A 21 -7.41 -11.26 -0.30
C SER A 21 -7.18 -10.48 0.99
N LYS A 22 -6.55 -11.09 1.99
CA LYS A 22 -6.28 -10.44 3.30
C LYS A 22 -5.43 -9.17 3.17
N THR A 23 -5.57 -8.25 4.12
CA THR A 23 -4.70 -7.07 4.23
C THR A 23 -3.41 -7.42 4.94
N ASP A 24 -2.29 -6.98 4.38
CA ASP A 24 -0.99 -6.89 5.04
C ASP A 24 -0.64 -5.44 5.34
N VAL A 25 0.20 -5.25 6.36
CA VAL A 25 0.86 -3.98 6.64
C VAL A 25 2.14 -3.89 5.81
N HIS A 26 2.21 -2.94 4.88
CA HIS A 26 3.38 -2.70 4.05
C HIS A 26 4.12 -1.44 4.50
N HIS A 27 5.42 -1.57 4.81
CA HIS A 27 6.29 -0.42 5.04
C HIS A 27 6.69 0.22 3.71
N VAL A 28 6.46 1.53 3.59
CA VAL A 28 6.88 2.32 2.43
C VAL A 28 8.39 2.23 2.25
N ARG A 29 8.86 2.07 1.00
CA ARG A 29 10.29 1.93 0.67
C ARG A 29 10.90 3.11 -0.09
N VAL A 30 10.11 4.12 -0.46
CA VAL A 30 10.64 5.31 -1.14
C VAL A 30 11.72 5.97 -0.26
N GLY A 31 12.90 6.22 -0.85
CA GLY A 31 14.05 6.82 -0.14
C GLY A 31 14.85 5.86 0.76
N HIS A 32 14.55 4.56 0.77
CA HIS A 32 15.23 3.56 1.61
C HIS A 32 15.94 2.51 0.72
N GLY A 33 17.17 2.10 1.10
CA GLY A 33 17.90 1.03 0.40
C GLY A 33 17.17 -0.32 0.49
N GLY A 34 17.46 -1.27 -0.41
CA GLY A 34 16.67 -2.50 -0.55
C GLY A 34 16.49 -3.39 0.70
N ALA A 35 17.36 -3.23 1.71
CA ALA A 35 17.28 -3.92 3.01
C ALA A 35 16.68 -3.07 4.15
N GLN A 36 16.36 -1.80 3.90
CA GLN A 36 15.86 -0.87 4.89
C GLN A 36 14.34 -0.76 4.81
N ARG A 37 13.69 -0.85 5.98
CA ARG A 37 12.28 -0.53 6.17
C ARG A 37 12.14 0.90 6.65
N ALA A 38 11.12 1.61 6.18
CA ALA A 38 10.69 2.85 6.85
C ALA A 38 10.20 2.57 8.28
N GLY A 39 10.02 3.62 9.08
CA GLY A 39 9.45 3.51 10.42
C GLY A 39 8.01 2.99 10.40
N ASP A 40 7.53 2.46 11.54
CA ASP A 40 6.21 1.83 11.64
C ASP A 40 5.01 2.76 11.38
N PHE A 41 5.24 4.08 11.44
CA PHE A 41 4.26 5.10 11.05
C PHE A 41 4.13 5.28 9.53
N CYS A 42 5.14 4.85 8.77
CA CYS A 42 5.16 4.93 7.30
C CYS A 42 4.70 3.59 6.71
N THR A 43 3.48 3.19 7.07
CA THR A 43 2.88 1.92 6.65
C THR A 43 1.54 2.12 5.96
N VAL A 44 1.24 1.26 4.99
CA VAL A 44 -0.01 1.28 4.21
C VAL A 44 -0.67 -0.11 4.19
N PRO A 45 -2.02 -0.17 4.15
CA PRO A 45 -2.74 -1.44 4.02
C PRO A 45 -2.77 -1.88 2.55
N LEU A 46 -2.27 -3.07 2.24
CA LEU A 46 -2.31 -3.65 0.90
C LEU A 46 -2.81 -5.09 0.93
N CYS A 47 -3.58 -5.50 -0.07
CA CYS A 47 -4.01 -6.90 -0.17
C CYS A 47 -2.84 -7.81 -0.55
N HIS A 48 -2.69 -8.94 0.15
CA HIS A 48 -1.53 -9.84 0.05
C HIS A 48 -1.26 -10.29 -1.39
N ASP A 49 -2.26 -10.91 -2.01
CA ASP A 49 -2.09 -11.66 -3.27
C ASP A 49 -1.91 -10.78 -4.51
N ASP A 50 -2.30 -9.50 -4.46
CA ASP A 50 -2.35 -8.65 -5.67
C ASP A 50 -1.60 -7.31 -5.52
N CYS A 51 -2.05 -6.42 -4.62
CA CYS A 51 -1.42 -5.11 -4.46
C CYS A 51 -0.10 -5.14 -3.67
N HIS A 52 0.11 -6.14 -2.81
CA HIS A 52 1.33 -6.28 -2.02
C HIS A 52 2.38 -7.15 -2.72
N GLN A 53 2.19 -8.46 -2.73
CA GLN A 53 3.14 -9.46 -3.26
C GLN A 53 2.82 -9.86 -4.70
N GLY A 54 1.64 -9.52 -5.20
CA GLY A 54 1.23 -9.87 -6.56
C GLY A 54 2.08 -9.20 -7.64
N LYS A 55 2.07 -9.80 -8.84
CA LYS A 55 2.88 -9.35 -9.98
C LYS A 55 2.73 -7.85 -10.28
N ASN A 56 1.53 -7.29 -10.14
CA ASN A 56 1.27 -5.89 -10.46
C ASN A 56 1.43 -4.95 -9.23
N GLY A 57 1.64 -5.52 -8.06
CA GLY A 57 1.72 -4.84 -6.77
C GLY A 57 3.04 -4.13 -6.51
N VAL A 58 3.18 -3.61 -5.29
CA VAL A 58 4.34 -2.79 -4.88
C VAL A 58 5.66 -3.55 -4.83
N HIS A 59 5.63 -4.87 -4.62
CA HIS A 59 6.81 -5.73 -4.68
C HIS A 59 7.02 -6.40 -6.04
N GLY A 60 6.08 -6.26 -6.97
CA GLY A 60 6.21 -6.73 -8.36
C GLY A 60 6.57 -5.61 -9.32
N ASP A 61 5.89 -5.57 -10.47
CA ASP A 61 6.08 -4.65 -11.59
C ASP A 61 5.54 -3.23 -11.31
N GLN A 62 4.90 -3.00 -10.15
CA GLN A 62 4.29 -1.72 -9.76
C GLN A 62 3.32 -1.14 -10.80
N THR A 63 2.66 -2.01 -11.56
CA THR A 63 1.71 -1.64 -12.62
C THR A 63 0.58 -0.78 -12.07
N TYR A 64 0.05 -1.11 -10.89
CA TYR A 64 -1.06 -0.33 -10.31
C TYR A 64 -0.66 1.09 -9.93
N LEU A 65 0.55 1.28 -9.41
CA LEU A 65 1.08 2.61 -9.08
C LEU A 65 1.20 3.47 -10.35
N ARG A 66 1.66 2.87 -11.46
CA ARG A 66 1.74 3.54 -12.77
C ARG A 66 0.36 3.89 -13.34
N ILE A 67 -0.61 2.97 -13.25
CA ILE A 67 -2.00 3.21 -13.69
C ILE A 67 -2.62 4.38 -12.92
N LEU A 68 -2.46 4.37 -11.60
CA LEU A 68 -2.94 5.43 -10.72
C LEU A 68 -2.13 6.73 -10.81
N LYS A 69 -0.93 6.69 -11.41
CA LYS A 69 0.07 7.77 -11.43
C LYS A 69 0.47 8.24 -10.02
N VAL A 70 0.67 7.28 -9.13
CA VAL A 70 1.00 7.50 -7.72
C VAL A 70 2.29 6.75 -7.33
N THR A 71 2.93 7.23 -6.28
CA THR A 71 4.04 6.58 -5.59
C THR A 71 3.54 5.90 -4.31
N GLN A 72 4.41 5.15 -3.60
CA GLN A 72 4.04 4.67 -2.27
C GLN A 72 3.85 5.79 -1.24
N ILE A 73 4.45 6.98 -1.45
CA ILE A 73 4.21 8.16 -0.60
C ILE A 73 2.79 8.67 -0.79
N ASP A 74 2.29 8.66 -2.02
CA ASP A 74 0.90 9.03 -2.30
C ASP A 74 -0.08 7.99 -1.73
N LEU A 75 0.26 6.70 -1.75
CA LEU A 75 -0.52 5.66 -1.05
C LEU A 75 -0.53 5.90 0.47
N LEU A 76 0.59 6.34 1.04
CA LEU A 76 0.65 6.73 2.45
C LEU A 76 -0.24 7.94 2.73
N ASN A 77 -0.18 8.97 1.88
CA ASN A 77 -1.05 10.15 2.01
C ASN A 77 -2.53 9.76 1.98
N ALA A 78 -2.96 8.95 1.01
CA ALA A 78 -4.34 8.46 0.92
C ALA A 78 -4.75 7.61 2.13
N THR A 79 -3.82 6.84 2.70
CA THR A 79 -4.05 6.07 3.92
C THR A 79 -4.28 6.98 5.12
N LEU A 80 -3.48 8.05 5.25
CA LEU A 80 -3.60 9.03 6.31
C LEU A 80 -4.90 9.84 6.19
N GLU A 81 -5.25 10.27 4.98
CA GLU A 81 -6.52 10.96 4.70
C GLU A 81 -7.71 10.08 5.12
N ARG A 82 -7.71 8.79 4.80
CA ARG A 82 -8.80 7.89 5.20
C ARG A 82 -8.86 7.63 6.71
N LEU A 83 -7.76 7.81 7.44
CA LEU A 83 -7.69 7.60 8.88
C LEU A 83 -8.03 8.83 9.71
N TYR A 84 -7.82 10.03 9.16
CA TYR A 84 -7.82 11.29 9.92
C TYR A 84 -8.51 12.46 9.22
N GLY A 85 -8.85 12.33 7.94
CA GLY A 85 -9.61 13.32 7.17
C GLY A 85 -11.12 13.16 7.28
#